data_AF-A0A2E8XMB6-F1
#
_entry.id   AF-A0A2E8XMB6-F1
#
_cell.length_a   1.000
_cell.length_b   1.000
_cell.length_c   1.000
_cell.angle_alpha   90.00
_cell.angle_beta   90.00
_cell.angle_gamma   90.00
#
_symmetry.space_group_name_H-M   'P 1'
#
loop_
_entity.id
_entity.type
_entity.pdbx_description
1 polymer ?
#
loop_
_entity_poly.entity_id
_entity_poly.type
_entity_poly.pdbx_seq_one_letter_code
_entity_poly.pdbx_strand_id
1 'polypeptide(L)'
;SGREVYLTDLPPELSNNKSTRDENTNWTDALHAWADQQLSLGNTGILDEATPLLERTLIDIALKHTAGRRRDAADLLGWGRNTLTRKIKEFENSNLSSITEIGSR
;
A
#
# COMPACT_ATOMS: atom_id res chain seq x y z
N SER A 1 -37.65 23.13 7.39
CA SER A 1 -38.00 21.83 6.78
C SER A 1 -36.88 21.39 5.87
N GLY A 2 -36.14 20.34 6.25
CA GLY A 2 -35.05 19.77 5.45
C GLY A 2 -35.59 18.63 4.59
N ARG A 3 -35.33 18.69 3.28
CA ARG A 3 -35.79 17.70 2.30
C ARG A 3 -34.78 16.54 2.29
N GLU A 4 -35.22 15.37 2.72
CA GLU A 4 -34.42 14.14 2.67
C GLU A 4 -34.25 13.73 1.19
N VAL A 5 -33.01 13.72 0.71
CA VAL A 5 -32.68 13.36 -0.68
C VAL A 5 -32.37 11.87 -0.72
N TYR A 6 -33.19 11.13 -1.47
CA TYR A 6 -33.01 9.69 -1.71
C TYR A 6 -32.06 9.46 -2.91
N LEU A 7 -31.31 8.36 -2.90
CA LEU A 7 -30.28 8.03 -3.92
C LEU A 7 -30.84 7.96 -5.36
N THR A 8 -32.16 7.85 -5.52
CA THR A 8 -32.89 7.82 -6.79
C THR A 8 -33.18 9.20 -7.39
N ASP A 9 -32.91 10.29 -6.66
CA ASP A 9 -33.16 11.67 -7.11
C ASP A 9 -31.95 12.27 -7.87
N LEU A 10 -30.90 11.46 -8.10
CA LEU A 10 -29.71 11.89 -8.83
C LEU A 10 -29.95 11.84 -10.34
N PRO A 11 -29.79 12.95 -11.08
CA PRO A 11 -29.95 12.95 -12.53
C PRO A 11 -28.97 11.96 -13.19
N PRO A 12 -29.38 11.28 -14.27
CA PRO A 12 -28.57 10.25 -14.94
C PRO A 12 -27.23 10.79 -15.46
N GLU A 13 -27.15 12.10 -15.72
CA GLU A 13 -25.93 12.82 -16.12
C GLU A 13 -24.78 12.71 -15.07
N LEU A 14 -25.09 12.51 -13.77
CA LEU A 14 -24.09 12.32 -12.71
C LEU A 14 -23.74 10.85 -12.46
N SER A 15 -24.62 9.92 -12.85
CA SER A 15 -24.41 8.47 -12.68
C SER A 15 -23.41 7.91 -13.69
N ASN A 16 -23.13 8.64 -14.77
CA ASN A 16 -22.14 8.27 -15.79
C ASN A 16 -20.70 8.66 -15.45
N ASN A 17 -20.46 9.37 -14.34
CA ASN A 17 -19.14 9.46 -13.71
C ASN A 17 -19.01 8.46 -12.56
N LYS A 18 -19.63 7.29 -12.74
CA LYS A 18 -19.06 6.06 -12.19
C LYS A 18 -17.80 5.86 -13.03
N SER A 19 -16.71 6.56 -12.67
CA SER A 19 -15.37 6.15 -13.05
C SER A 19 -15.40 4.66 -12.92
N THR A 20 -15.26 3.98 -14.06
CA THR A 20 -14.93 2.59 -14.10
C THR A 20 -13.69 2.52 -13.23
N ARG A 21 -13.91 2.17 -11.96
CA ARG A 21 -12.90 1.63 -11.11
C ARG A 21 -12.45 0.46 -11.95
N ASP A 22 -11.35 0.65 -12.67
CA ASP A 22 -10.67 -0.43 -13.34
C ASP A 22 -10.30 -1.35 -12.19
N GLU A 23 -11.23 -2.26 -11.86
CA GLU A 23 -11.12 -3.31 -10.85
C GLU A 23 -10.00 -4.31 -11.24
N ASN A 24 -9.19 -3.95 -12.22
CA ASN A 24 -8.12 -4.73 -12.77
C ASN A 24 -6.99 -3.85 -13.34
N THR A 25 -6.73 -2.66 -12.78
CA THR A 25 -5.40 -2.07 -12.97
C THR A 25 -4.40 -3.06 -12.41
N ASN A 26 -3.78 -3.82 -13.31
CA ASN A 26 -2.78 -4.80 -12.97
C ASN A 26 -1.68 -4.06 -12.19
N TRP A 27 -1.45 -4.44 -10.94
CA TRP A 27 -0.47 -3.76 -10.08
C TRP A 27 0.92 -3.73 -10.72
N THR A 28 1.21 -4.70 -11.60
CA THR A 28 2.44 -4.73 -12.40
C THR A 28 2.50 -3.58 -13.41
N ASP A 29 1.37 -3.19 -14.02
CA ASP A 29 1.32 -2.05 -14.94
C ASP A 29 1.51 -0.73 -14.19
N ALA A 30 0.93 -0.61 -12.99
CA ALA A 30 1.15 0.54 -12.12
C ALA A 30 2.62 0.65 -11.67
N LEU A 31 3.24 -0.49 -11.32
CA LEU A 31 4.66 -0.54 -10.98
C LEU A 31 5.55 -0.19 -12.18
N HIS A 32 5.19 -0.65 -13.38
CA HIS A 32 5.92 -0.32 -14.61
C HIS A 32 5.88 1.19 -14.88
N ALA A 33 4.68 1.80 -14.83
CA ALA A 33 4.52 3.23 -15.03
C ALA A 33 5.31 4.05 -13.99
N TRP A 34 5.28 3.61 -12.72
CA TRP A 34 6.08 4.24 -11.67
C TRP A 34 7.58 4.13 -11.94
N ALA A 35 8.08 2.94 -12.30
CA ALA A 35 9.50 2.73 -12.53
C ALA A 35 10.02 3.56 -13.72
N ASP A 36 9.25 3.60 -14.82
CA ASP A 36 9.56 4.41 -15.99
C ASP A 36 9.62 5.91 -15.65
N GLN A 37 8.66 6.38 -14.85
CA GLN A 37 8.65 7.76 -14.38
C GLN A 37 9.88 8.08 -13.51
N GLN A 38 10.22 7.23 -12.54
CA GLN A 38 11.37 7.46 -11.65
C GLN A 38 12.68 7.52 -12.44
N LEU A 39 12.88 6.59 -13.37
CA LEU A 39 14.08 6.56 -14.20
C LEU A 39 14.13 7.74 -15.18
N SER A 40 13.00 8.15 -15.73
CA SER A 40 12.90 9.33 -16.61
C SER A 40 13.24 10.64 -15.89
N LEU A 41 13.00 10.71 -14.58
CA LEU A 41 13.40 11.84 -13.72
C LEU A 41 14.90 11.83 -13.38
N GLY A 42 15.63 10.79 -13.80
CA GLY A 42 17.06 10.62 -13.48
C GLY A 42 17.32 10.02 -12.11
N ASN A 43 16.29 9.53 -11.41
CA ASN A 43 16.45 8.87 -10.12
C ASN A 43 17.18 7.53 -10.31
N THR A 44 18.03 7.19 -9.35
CA THR A 44 18.75 5.91 -9.30
C THR A 44 18.50 5.24 -7.96
N GLY A 45 18.73 3.93 -7.88
CA GLY A 45 18.47 3.18 -6.64
C GLY A 45 16.98 3.05 -6.29
N ILE A 46 16.07 3.14 -7.28
CA ILE A 46 14.62 3.12 -7.06
C ILE A 46 14.12 1.85 -6.34
N LEU A 47 14.89 0.76 -6.40
CA LEU A 47 14.60 -0.47 -5.65
C LEU A 47 14.63 -0.28 -4.13
N ASP A 48 15.43 0.67 -3.64
CA ASP A 48 15.52 0.98 -2.21
C ASP A 48 14.22 1.62 -1.69
N GLU A 49 13.42 2.21 -2.58
CA GLU A 49 12.09 2.74 -2.27
C GLU A 49 11.00 1.70 -2.54
N ALA A 50 11.04 1.02 -3.68
CA ALA A 50 10.02 0.04 -4.07
C ALA A 50 9.98 -1.18 -3.15
N THR A 51 11.14 -1.71 -2.78
CA THR A 51 11.23 -2.97 -2.01
C THR A 51 10.57 -2.82 -0.63
N PRO A 52 10.89 -1.79 0.18
CA PRO A 52 10.23 -1.59 1.47
C PRO A 52 8.71 -1.40 1.35
N LEU A 53 8.24 -0.69 0.32
CA LEU A 53 6.81 -0.47 0.09
C LEU A 53 6.07 -1.79 -0.23
N LEU A 54 6.66 -2.59 -1.12
CA LEU A 54 6.15 -3.91 -1.47
C LEU A 54 6.11 -4.82 -0.25
N GLU A 55 7.25 -4.96 0.44
CA GLU A 55 7.38 -5.82 1.62
C GLU A 55 6.39 -5.42 2.72
N ARG A 56 6.27 -4.13 3.03
CA ARG A 56 5.32 -3.62 4.02
C ARG A 56 3.88 -4.01 3.67
N THR A 57 3.49 -3.81 2.42
CA THR A 57 2.13 -4.12 1.94
C THR A 57 1.83 -5.61 2.07
N LEU A 58 2.77 -6.46 1.66
CA LEU A 58 2.62 -7.91 1.75
C LEU A 58 2.55 -8.41 3.21
N ILE A 59 3.40 -7.85 4.09
CA ILE A 59 3.38 -8.18 5.52
C ILE A 59 2.07 -7.78 6.16
N ASP A 60 1.57 -6.57 5.88
CA ASP A 60 0.31 -6.08 6.46
C ASP A 60 -0.87 -6.99 6.05
N ILE A 61 -0.96 -7.33 4.77
CA ILE A 61 -2.00 -8.23 4.26
C ILE A 61 -1.86 -9.63 4.87
N ALA A 62 -0.65 -10.18 4.95
CA ALA A 62 -0.42 -11.50 5.54
C ALA A 62 -0.80 -11.53 7.02
N LEU A 63 -0.40 -10.53 7.80
CA LEU A 63 -0.77 -10.41 9.21
C LEU A 63 -2.29 -10.23 9.37
N LYS A 64 -2.93 -9.44 8.53
CA LYS A 64 -4.39 -9.30 8.53
C LYS A 64 -5.09 -10.63 8.28
N HIS A 65 -4.61 -11.40 7.30
CA HIS A 65 -5.18 -12.70 6.95
C HIS A 65 -4.98 -13.76 8.04
N THR A 66 -3.93 -13.61 8.87
CA THR A 66 -3.63 -14.55 9.97
C THR A 66 -4.02 -14.01 11.34
N ALA A 67 -4.80 -12.92 11.40
CA ALA A 67 -5.19 -12.25 12.64
C ALA A 67 -4.00 -11.91 13.57
N GLY A 68 -2.89 -11.47 12.97
CA GLY A 68 -1.67 -11.07 13.68
C GLY A 68 -0.72 -12.22 14.04
N ARG A 69 -1.01 -13.46 13.63
CA ARG A 69 -0.12 -14.60 13.87
C ARG A 69 1.08 -14.55 12.94
N ARG A 70 2.22 -14.13 13.49
CA ARG A 70 3.47 -13.97 12.75
C ARG A 70 3.98 -15.27 12.11
N ARG A 71 3.79 -16.43 12.74
CA ARG A 71 4.22 -17.72 12.15
C ARG A 71 3.46 -18.00 10.86
N ASP A 72 2.13 -18.01 10.96
CA ASP A 72 1.24 -18.28 9.84
C ASP A 72 1.42 -17.23 8.73
N ALA A 73 1.66 -15.96 9.08
CA ALA A 73 1.91 -14.90 8.09
C ALA A 73 3.24 -15.14 7.34
N ALA A 74 4.26 -15.63 8.04
CA ALA A 74 5.54 -15.98 7.43
C ALA A 74 5.36 -17.16 6.46
N ASP A 75 4.58 -18.17 6.87
CA ASP A 75 4.26 -19.32 6.03
C ASP A 75 3.47 -18.90 4.76
N LEU A 76 2.51 -17.96 4.86
CA LEU A 76 1.79 -17.40 3.71
C LEU A 76 2.70 -16.65 2.72
N LEU A 77 3.72 -15.95 3.24
CA LEU A 77 4.70 -15.21 2.42
C LEU A 77 5.84 -16.09 1.91
N GLY A 78 5.92 -17.36 2.33
CA GLY A 78 7.07 -18.23 2.05
C GLY A 78 8.35 -17.79 2.74
N TRP A 79 8.24 -16.98 3.80
CA TRP A 79 9.37 -16.50 4.58
C TRP A 79 9.57 -17.33 5.84
N GLY A 80 10.81 -17.47 6.29
CA GLY A 80 11.07 -17.98 7.63
C GLY A 80 10.55 -17.02 8.71
N ARG A 81 10.10 -17.55 9.85
CA ARG A 81 9.63 -16.75 11.01
C ARG A 81 10.62 -15.66 11.42
N ASN A 82 11.91 -15.96 11.40
CA ASN A 82 12.97 -15.02 11.79
C ASN A 82 13.09 -13.87 10.78
N THR A 83 12.97 -14.16 9.49
CA THR A 83 12.98 -13.15 8.42
C THR A 83 11.82 -12.20 8.58
N LEU A 84 10.60 -12.71 8.77
CA LEU A 84 9.43 -11.87 8.98
C LEU A 84 9.59 -11.01 10.25
N THR A 85 10.09 -11.59 11.34
CA THR A 85 10.31 -10.86 12.60
C THR A 85 11.30 -9.71 12.41
N ARG A 86 12.40 -9.94 11.68
CA ARG A 86 13.37 -8.90 11.37
C ARG A 86 12.75 -7.80 10.51
N LYS A 87 12.03 -8.18 9.44
CA LYS A 87 11.35 -7.23 8.55
C LYS A 87 10.35 -6.35 9.29
N ILE A 88 9.50 -6.92 10.14
CA ILE A 88 8.55 -6.13 10.97
C ILE A 88 9.30 -5.11 11.83
N LYS A 89 10.38 -5.54 12.50
CA LYS A 89 11.17 -4.64 13.35
C LYS A 89 11.87 -3.53 12.55
N GLU A 90 12.38 -3.83 11.35
CA GLU A 90 12.95 -2.84 10.44
C GLU A 90 11.90 -1.77 10.09
N PHE A 91 10.66 -2.17 9.76
CA PHE A 91 9.58 -1.22 9.46
C PHE A 91 9.12 -0.39 10.67
N GLU A 92 9.02 -0.99 11.86
CA GLU A 92 8.72 -0.26 13.10
C GLU A 92 9.80 0.79 13.39
N ASN A 93 11.07 0.41 13.24
CA ASN A 93 12.19 1.31 13.47
C ASN A 93 12.22 2.46 12.44
N SER A 94 11.99 2.18 11.15
CA SER A 94 11.91 3.21 10.11
C SER A 94 10.81 4.23 10.39
N ASN A 95 9.64 3.78 10.85
CA ASN A 95 8.56 4.68 11.24
C ASN A 95 8.93 5.56 12.45
N LEU A 96 9.63 4.98 13.44
CA LEU A 96 10.10 5.71 14.61
C LEU A 96 11.17 6.77 14.26
N SER A 97 12.08 6.47 13.33
CA SER A 97 13.07 7.44 12.86
C SER A 97 12.42 8.63 12.16
N SER A 98 11.40 8.41 11.32
CA SER A 98 10.67 9.48 10.63
C SER A 98 9.93 10.40 11.61
N ILE A 99 9.42 9.89 12.73
CA ILE A 99 8.75 10.70 13.77
C ILE A 99 9.75 11.53 14.58
N THR A 100 10.95 10.99 14.82
CA THR A 100 11.98 11.65 15.66
C THR A 100 12.66 12.82 14.95
N GLU A 101 12.82 12.75 13.62
CA GLU A 101 13.38 13.85 12.82
C GLU A 101 12.46 15.08 12.74
N ILE A 102 11.15 14.90 12.79
CA ILE A 102 10.19 16.03 12.75
C ILE A 102 10.18 16.81 14.07
N GLY A 103 10.52 16.18 15.19
CA GLY A 103 10.56 16.81 16.52
C GLY A 103 11.84 17.57 16.87
N SER A 104 12.82 17.62 15.96
CA SER A 104 14.16 18.20 16.22
C SER A 104 14.48 19.44 15.36
N ARG A 105 13.47 20.06 14.73
CA ARG A 105 13.58 21.33 14.00
C ARG A 105 12.69 22.41 14.59
#